data_AF-A0A5D4SWY6-F1
#
_entry.id   AF-A0A5D4SWY6-F1
#
_cell.length_a   1.000
_cell.length_b   1.000
_cell.length_c   1.000
_cell.angle_alpha   90.00
_cell.angle_beta   90.00
_cell.angle_gamma   90.00
#
_symmetry.space_group_name_H-M   'P 1'
#
loop_
_entity.id
_entity.type
_entity.pdbx_description
1 polymer ?
#
loop_
_entity_poly.entity_id
_entity_poly.type
_entity_poly.pdbx_seq_one_letter_code
_entity_poly.pdbx_strand_id
1 'polypeptide(L)' 'MVYSTFNHIQGKIGSRWAQLVRETGPENLLLVAIDAAKYTPKVIITSFYGDILVKPFDIDASMSGFH' A
#
# COMPACT_ATOMS: atom_id res chain seq x y z
N MET A 1 -33.32 -2.56 -12.40
CA MET A 1 -32.78 -1.21 -12.18
C MET A 1 -32.05 -1.25 -10.84
N VAL A 2 -30.73 -1.46 -10.84
CA VAL A 2 -29.95 -1.62 -9.61
C VAL A 2 -29.54 -0.24 -9.13
N TYR A 3 -29.95 0.09 -7.91
CA TYR A 3 -29.77 1.40 -7.27
C TYR A 3 -28.29 1.79 -7.19
N SER A 4 -28.00 3.06 -7.53
CA SER A 4 -26.68 3.68 -7.43
C SER A 4 -26.25 3.81 -5.96
N THR A 5 -25.34 2.95 -5.51
CA THR A 5 -24.66 3.06 -4.19
C THR A 5 -23.32 3.81 -4.27
N PHE A 6 -23.14 4.67 -5.27
CA PHE A 6 -21.85 5.30 -5.60
C PHE A 6 -21.54 6.59 -4.84
N ASN A 7 -21.93 6.71 -3.56
CA ASN A 7 -21.49 7.85 -2.73
C ASN A 7 -21.13 7.44 -1.30
N HIS A 8 -20.67 6.20 -1.10
CA HIS A 8 -20.09 5.80 0.17
C HIS A 8 -18.57 5.93 0.10
N ILE A 9 -17.96 6.77 0.95
CA ILE A 9 -16.50 6.99 1.02
C ILE A 9 -15.76 5.64 1.16
N GLN A 10 -16.31 4.70 1.93
CA GLN A 10 -15.74 3.36 2.07
C GLN A 10 -15.77 2.55 0.76
N GLY A 11 -16.82 2.72 -0.07
CA GLY A 11 -16.92 2.07 -1.37
C GLY A 11 -15.89 2.60 -2.37
N LYS A 12 -15.54 3.89 -2.28
CA LYS A 12 -14.54 4.54 -3.14
C LYS A 12 -13.10 4.11 -2.81
N ILE A 13 -12.80 3.86 -1.54
CA ILE A 13 -11.49 3.31 -1.12
C ILE A 13 -11.37 1.85 -1.56
N GLY A 14 -12.41 1.04 -1.31
CA GLY A 14 -12.44 -0.36 -1.71
C GLY A 14 -12.36 -0.54 -3.24
N SER A 15 -13.05 0.30 -4.02
CA SER A 15 -12.97 0.24 -5.47
C SER A 15 -11.59 0.62 -6.01
N ARG A 16 -10.94 1.63 -5.42
CA ARG A 16 -9.57 2.03 -5.79
C ARG A 16 -8.55 0.94 -5.45
N TRP A 17 -8.68 0.30 -4.29
CA TRP A 17 -7.84 -0.83 -3.90
C TRP A 17 -8.03 -2.02 -4.85
N ALA A 18 -9.27 -2.39 -5.14
CA ALA A 18 -9.57 -3.47 -6.07
C ALA A 18 -9.04 -3.19 -7.49
N GLN A 19 -9.09 -1.94 -7.94
CA GLN A 19 -8.49 -1.53 -9.21
C GLN A 19 -6.96 -1.68 -9.18
N LEU A 20 -6.30 -1.16 -8.15
CA LEU A 20 -4.85 -1.28 -7.98
C LEU A 20 -4.38 -2.74 -8.01
N VAL A 21 -5.06 -3.62 -7.27
CA VAL A 21 -4.71 -5.06 -7.24
C VAL A 21 -4.87 -5.71 -8.62
N ARG A 22 -5.91 -5.34 -9.38
CA ARG A 22 -6.11 -5.86 -10.74
C ARG A 22 -5.07 -5.37 -11.74
N GLU A 23 -4.68 -4.10 -11.65
CA GLU A 23 -3.72 -3.49 -12.58
C GLU A 23 -2.27 -3.93 -12.30
N THR A 24 -1.89 -4.05 -11.03
CA THR A 24 -0.53 -4.43 -10.63
C THR A 24 -0.29 -5.95 -10.66
N GLY A 25 -1.34 -6.75 -10.46
CA GLY A 25 -1.23 -8.19 -10.25
C GLY A 25 -0.84 -8.52 -8.80
N PRO A 26 -1.57 -9.43 -8.12
CA PRO A 26 -1.31 -9.75 -6.71
C PRO A 26 0.08 -10.32 -6.44
N GLU A 27 0.70 -10.99 -7.43
CA GLU A 27 2.05 -11.53 -7.36
C GLU A 27 3.14 -10.46 -7.28
N ASN A 28 2.84 -9.23 -7.68
CA ASN A 28 3.76 -8.09 -7.65
C ASN A 28 3.54 -7.18 -6.43
N LEU A 29 2.66 -7.59 -5.49
CA LEU A 29 2.33 -6.82 -4.30
C LEU A 29 2.90 -7.45 -3.03
N LEU A 30 3.68 -6.67 -2.28
CA LEU A 30 4.10 -6.99 -0.92
C LEU A 30 3.22 -6.25 0.09
N LEU A 31 2.51 -7.00 0.93
CA LEU A 31 1.66 -6.46 1.99
C LEU A 31 2.37 -6.57 3.34
N VAL A 32 2.53 -5.44 4.03
CA VAL A 32 3.13 -5.37 5.36
C VAL A 32 2.15 -4.72 6.32
N ALA A 33 1.80 -5.42 7.41
CA ALA A 33 1.00 -4.84 8.47
C ALA A 33 1.88 -3.90 9.31
N ILE A 34 1.45 -2.65 9.44
CA ILE A 34 2.13 -1.63 10.23
C ILE A 34 1.20 -1.19 11.35
N ASP A 35 1.74 -1.15 12.57
CA ASP A 35 1.06 -0.56 13.72
C ASP A 35 1.28 0.97 13.70
N ALA A 36 0.27 1.71 13.25
CA ALA A 36 0.35 3.16 13.10
C ALA A 36 0.48 3.92 14.44
N ALA A 37 0.22 3.26 15.59
CA ALA A 37 0.36 3.88 16.91
C ALA A 37 1.77 3.74 17.49
N LYS A 38 2.68 3.03 16.79
CA LYS A 38 4.10 2.89 17.18
C LYS A 38 4.98 3.86 16.39
N TYR A 39 6.24 3.98 16.82
CA TYR A 39 7.28 4.80 16.18
C TYR A 39 7.24 4.76 14.65
N THR A 40 7.65 5.86 13.98
CA THR A 40 7.74 5.95 12.52
C THR A 40 8.56 4.78 11.95
N PRO A 41 7.93 3.84 11.22
CA PRO A 41 8.64 2.69 10.68
C PRO A 41 9.56 3.12 9.55
N LYS A 42 10.80 2.62 9.58
CA LYS A 42 11.75 2.72 8.46
C LYS A 42 11.89 1.34 7.82
N VAL A 43 11.75 1.27 6.50
CA VAL A 43 11.75 0.03 5.74
C VAL A 43 12.82 0.04 4.66
N ILE A 44 13.35 -1.15 4.37
CA ILE A 44 14.34 -1.40 3.33
C ILE A 44 13.85 -2.58 2.49
N ILE A 45 14.06 -2.51 1.17
CA ILE A 45 13.77 -3.63 0.26
C ILE A 45 15.09 -4.27 -0.12
N THR A 46 15.21 -5.58 0.13
CA THR A 46 16.43 -6.34 -0.13
C THR A 46 16.16 -7.60 -0.94
N SER A 47 17.17 -8.08 -1.65
CA SER A 47 17.17 -9.41 -2.26
C SER A 47 17.27 -10.47 -1.16
N PHE A 48 16.96 -11.72 -1.50
CA PHE A 48 17.17 -12.85 -0.59
C PHE A 48 18.64 -12.97 -0.13
N TYR A 49 19.59 -12.50 -0.95
CA TYR A 49 21.02 -12.54 -0.66
C TYR A 49 21.53 -11.32 0.14
N GLY A 50 20.65 -10.38 0.48
CA GLY A 50 20.98 -9.20 1.28
C GLY A 50 21.38 -7.98 0.44
N ASP A 51 21.25 -8.02 -0.89
CA ASP A 51 21.48 -6.83 -1.72
C ASP A 51 20.40 -5.80 -1.46
N ILE A 52 20.78 -4.53 -1.31
CA ILE A 52 19.82 -3.45 -1.11
C ILE A 52 19.23 -3.04 -2.45
N LEU A 53 17.96 -3.34 -2.67
CA LEU A 53 17.23 -3.00 -3.90
C LEU A 53 16.69 -1.57 -3.85
N VAL A 54 16.25 -1.12 -2.66
CA VAL A 54 15.79 0.25 -2.41
C VAL A 54 16.40 0.75 -1.11
N LYS A 55 16.93 1.98 -1.14
CA LYS A 55 17.51 2.63 0.05
C LYS A 55 16.44 2.74 1.16
N PRO A 56 16.84 2.70 2.45
CA PRO A 56 15.89 2.82 3.54
C PRO A 56 15.01 4.07 3.43
N PHE A 57 13.70 3.90 3.54
CA PHE A 57 12.71 4.97 3.47
C PHE A 57 11.73 4.87 4.63
N ASP A 58 11.17 6.01 5.02
CA ASP A 58 10.18 6.07 6.09
C ASP A 58 8.79 5.78 5.51
N ILE A 59 7.97 5.07 6.28
CA ILE A 59 6.57 4.86 5.96
C ILE A 59 5.75 5.54 7.03
N ASP A 60 4.80 6.36 6.61
CA ASP A 60 3.84 6.99 7.51
C ASP A 60 2.45 6.99 6.90
N ALA A 61 1.48 7.48 7.67
CA ALA A 61 0.11 7.67 7.21
C ALA A 61 -0.04 8.87 6.24
N SER A 62 1.02 9.63 5.99
CA SER A 62 1.05 10.89 5.23
C SER A 62 1.68 10.80 3.84
N MET A 63 1.76 9.60 3.24
CA MET A 63 2.26 9.39 1.86
C MET A 63 3.73 9.81 1.64
N SER A 64 4.53 10.00 2.69
CA SER A 64 5.90 10.53 2.56
C SER A 64 6.88 9.60 1.83
N GLY A 65 6.51 8.32 1.66
CA GLY A 65 7.29 7.32 0.92
C GLY A 65 6.98 7.21 -0.58
N PHE A 66 6.05 8.00 -1.13
CA PHE A 66 5.74 8.01 -2.57
C PHE A 66 6.41 9.20 -3.27
N HIS A 67 7.66 9.00 -3.72
CA HIS A 67 8.39 9.92 -4.58
C HIS A 67 8.89 9.22 -5.84
#